data_AF-A0A496AD19-F1
#
_entry.id   AF-A0A496AD19-F1
#
_cell.length_a   1.000
_cell.length_b   1.000
_cell.length_c   1.000
_cell.angle_alpha   90.00
_cell.angle_beta   90.00
_cell.angle_gamma   90.00
#
_symmetry.space_group_name_H-M   'P 1'
#
loop_
_entity.id
_entity.type
_entity.pdbx_description
1 polymer ?
#
loop_
_entity_poly.entity_id
_entity_poly.type
_entity_poly.pdbx_seq_one_letter_code
_entity_poly.pdbx_strand_id
1 'polypeptide(L)'
;MSEYTIMIQANYVFKRIAILLFLSAFLFFGCTDKSDDTLIVSSEEAKSVSTLDTVPVANLEERTFSKLRAAFPPPLLDENLKTLQTLASSDIYLEFLSRISKQVKPFQTFDEFLDTTPPDAEKKIHPIFKQRLPHLIINDQDIASFYELATIEQSMVILIHLRVHSRPPHLIEAETRARKNAPFFRWFPPKEIEPHIRQAFWKAFVTFVVDANEIARKKIQDTLHEHGQDDGLIWLAIQEPRILGVILNAFMAPLPPADFLRWIALEN
;
A
#
# COMPACT_ATOMS: atom_id res chain seq x y z
N MET A 1 -40.60 -5.95 32.02
CA MET A 1 -39.64 -5.90 30.88
C MET A 1 -40.37 -5.18 29.77
N SER A 2 -39.91 -3.98 29.40
CA SER A 2 -40.69 -2.97 28.67
C SER A 2 -40.91 -3.36 27.20
N GLU A 3 -42.12 -3.14 26.68
CA GLU A 3 -42.50 -3.37 25.27
C GLU A 3 -41.56 -2.68 24.27
N TYR A 4 -40.87 -1.62 24.70
CA TYR A 4 -39.85 -0.92 23.91
C TYR A 4 -38.63 -1.78 23.56
N THR A 5 -38.25 -2.74 24.41
CA THR A 5 -37.07 -3.59 24.15
C THR A 5 -37.35 -4.62 23.05
N ILE A 6 -38.60 -5.07 22.93
CA ILE A 6 -39.02 -6.05 21.91
C ILE A 6 -39.05 -5.40 20.51
N MET A 7 -39.48 -4.13 20.43
CA MET A 7 -39.56 -3.40 19.16
C MET A 7 -38.19 -3.08 18.55
N ILE A 8 -37.17 -2.81 19.38
CA ILE A 8 -35.80 -2.52 18.92
C ILE A 8 -35.11 -3.81 18.40
N GLN A 9 -35.32 -4.95 19.07
CA GLN A 9 -34.78 -6.23 18.60
C GLN A 9 -35.41 -6.69 17.28
N ALA A 10 -36.72 -6.50 17.11
CA ALA A 10 -37.41 -6.87 15.86
C ALA A 10 -36.86 -6.07 14.65
N ASN A 11 -36.59 -4.78 14.83
CA ASN A 11 -36.09 -3.92 13.75
C ASN A 11 -34.64 -4.24 13.35
N TYR A 12 -33.82 -4.70 14.29
CA TYR A 12 -32.45 -5.11 14.03
C TYR A 12 -32.35 -6.46 13.30
N VAL A 13 -33.24 -7.41 13.64
CA VAL A 13 -33.34 -8.71 12.96
C VAL A 13 -33.88 -8.53 11.54
N PHE A 14 -34.90 -7.68 11.34
CA PHE A 14 -35.46 -7.42 10.02
C PHE A 14 -34.44 -6.79 9.05
N LYS A 15 -33.63 -5.83 9.53
CA LYS A 15 -32.54 -5.23 8.73
C LYS A 15 -31.47 -6.25 8.32
N ARG A 16 -31.11 -7.20 9.20
CA ARG A 16 -30.13 -8.25 8.86
C ARG A 16 -30.68 -9.25 7.84
N ILE A 17 -31.96 -9.61 7.93
CA ILE A 17 -32.61 -10.49 6.96
C ILE A 17 -32.73 -9.79 5.59
N ALA A 18 -33.08 -8.51 5.56
CA ALA A 18 -33.16 -7.74 4.31
C ALA A 18 -31.80 -7.63 3.59
N ILE A 19 -30.70 -7.41 4.34
CA ILE A 19 -29.35 -7.36 3.78
C ILE A 19 -28.93 -8.73 3.21
N LEU A 20 -29.26 -9.82 3.90
CA LEU A 20 -28.95 -11.18 3.43
C LEU A 20 -29.75 -11.57 2.18
N LEU A 21 -31.00 -11.14 2.07
CA LEU A 21 -31.83 -11.35 0.86
C LEU A 21 -31.37 -10.48 -0.32
N PHE A 22 -30.83 -9.29 -0.06
CA PHE A 22 -30.29 -8.45 -1.12
C PHE A 22 -28.98 -9.03 -1.67
N LEU A 23 -28.12 -9.60 -0.81
CA LEU A 23 -26.87 -10.26 -1.22
C LEU A 23 -27.10 -11.57 -2.00
N SER A 24 -28.18 -12.30 -1.75
CA SER A 24 -28.48 -13.53 -2.50
C SER A 24 -28.99 -13.26 -3.93
N ALA A 25 -29.60 -12.09 -4.18
CA ALA A 25 -30.08 -11.71 -5.50
C ALA A 25 -28.94 -11.38 -6.50
N PHE A 26 -27.77 -10.93 -6.02
CA PHE A 26 -26.62 -10.62 -6.87
C PHE A 26 -25.80 -11.85 -7.29
N LEU A 27 -26.08 -13.03 -6.75
CA LEU A 27 -25.39 -14.27 -7.12
C LEU A 27 -26.01 -14.98 -8.33
N PHE A 28 -27.06 -14.45 -8.95
CA PHE A 28 -27.76 -15.09 -10.08
C PHE A 28 -27.67 -14.36 -11.42
N PHE A 29 -26.97 -13.23 -11.53
CA PHE A 29 -26.70 -12.57 -12.82
C PHE A 29 -25.22 -12.64 -13.16
N GLY A 30 -24.82 -13.68 -13.88
CA GLY A 30 -23.50 -13.74 -14.48
C GLY A 30 -23.10 -15.10 -15.01
N CYS A 31 -23.77 -15.60 -16.05
CA CYS A 31 -23.22 -16.57 -17.01
C CYS A 31 -24.16 -16.72 -18.22
N THR A 32 -23.74 -16.22 -19.38
CA THR A 32 -23.91 -16.79 -20.75
C THR A 32 -23.01 -15.96 -21.67
N ASP A 33 -21.75 -16.32 -21.92
CA ASP A 33 -21.17 -17.37 -22.81
C ASP A 33 -20.73 -16.82 -24.18
N LYS A 34 -19.60 -17.38 -24.65
CA LYS A 34 -18.63 -17.00 -25.69
C LYS A 34 -19.11 -17.10 -27.16
N SER A 35 -18.35 -16.48 -28.08
CA SER A 35 -17.47 -17.18 -29.07
C SER A 35 -16.57 -16.17 -29.80
N ASP A 36 -15.24 -16.33 -29.70
CA ASP A 36 -14.30 -16.74 -30.76
C ASP A 36 -14.04 -15.69 -31.84
N ASP A 37 -12.78 -15.25 -31.96
CA ASP A 37 -12.09 -15.37 -33.25
C ASP A 37 -10.57 -15.37 -33.10
N THR A 38 -9.98 -16.29 -33.86
CA THR A 38 -8.55 -16.55 -34.00
C THR A 38 -8.03 -15.74 -35.18
N LEU A 39 -6.99 -14.92 -34.99
CA LEU A 39 -6.13 -14.51 -36.11
C LEU A 39 -4.66 -14.50 -35.70
N ILE A 40 -3.93 -15.43 -36.31
CA ILE A 40 -2.48 -15.50 -36.41
C ILE A 40 -2.05 -14.44 -37.43
N VAL A 41 -1.15 -13.54 -37.03
CA VAL A 41 -0.19 -12.90 -37.95
C VAL A 41 1.17 -12.86 -37.26
N SER A 42 2.11 -13.65 -37.78
CA SER A 42 3.55 -13.48 -37.57
C SER A 42 4.02 -12.23 -38.30
N SER A 43 4.83 -11.40 -37.66
CA SER A 43 5.98 -10.76 -38.31
C SER A 43 6.99 -10.32 -37.27
N GLU A 44 8.24 -10.62 -37.60
CA GLU A 44 9.46 -10.35 -36.85
C GLU A 44 9.68 -8.86 -36.62
N GLU A 45 10.13 -8.51 -35.41
CA GLU A 45 11.32 -7.66 -35.22
C GLU A 45 11.78 -7.78 -33.75
N ALA A 46 12.47 -8.89 -33.48
CA ALA A 46 13.27 -9.03 -32.27
C ALA A 46 14.55 -8.19 -32.43
N LYS A 47 14.48 -6.89 -32.11
CA LYS A 47 15.65 -6.13 -31.67
C LYS A 47 15.92 -6.50 -30.21
N SER A 48 16.59 -7.64 -30.02
CA SER A 48 17.23 -8.00 -28.77
C SER A 48 18.61 -7.34 -28.68
N VAL A 49 19.12 -7.29 -27.45
CA VAL A 49 20.37 -6.67 -26.98
C VAL A 49 20.19 -5.21 -26.54
N SER A 50 19.38 -5.03 -25.48
CA SER A 50 19.75 -4.03 -24.47
C SER A 50 20.91 -4.62 -23.67
N THR A 51 22.13 -4.20 -24.02
CA THR A 51 23.28 -4.26 -23.13
C THR A 51 22.85 -3.68 -21.79
N LEU A 52 22.66 -4.55 -20.80
CA LEU A 52 22.51 -4.16 -19.40
C LEU A 52 23.83 -3.50 -19.02
N ASP A 53 23.91 -2.18 -19.22
CA ASP A 53 25.08 -1.38 -18.92
C ASP A 53 25.52 -1.72 -17.50
N THR A 54 26.74 -2.23 -17.39
CA THR A 54 27.51 -2.41 -16.15
C THR A 54 27.87 -1.04 -15.58
N VAL A 55 26.86 -0.22 -15.28
CA VAL A 55 27.02 0.99 -14.48
C VAL A 55 27.31 0.53 -13.06
N PRO A 56 28.42 0.97 -12.46
CA PRO A 56 28.65 0.74 -11.04
C PRO A 56 27.45 1.24 -10.24
N VAL A 57 26.89 0.38 -9.39
CA VAL A 57 25.76 0.72 -8.49
C VAL A 57 26.04 1.99 -7.68
N ALA A 58 27.33 2.28 -7.44
CA ALA A 58 27.83 3.43 -6.67
C ALA A 58 27.45 4.83 -7.19
N ASN A 59 26.79 4.97 -8.35
CA ASN A 59 26.24 6.25 -8.83
C ASN A 59 24.81 6.11 -9.40
N LEU A 60 24.11 5.02 -9.08
CA LEU A 60 22.79 4.76 -9.66
C LEU A 60 21.76 5.78 -9.16
N GLU A 61 21.79 6.11 -7.89
CA GLU A 61 20.84 7.04 -7.26
C GLU A 61 20.99 8.46 -7.82
N GLU A 62 22.21 9.01 -7.87
CA GLU A 62 22.49 10.36 -8.39
C GLU A 62 22.14 10.50 -9.88
N ARG A 63 22.39 9.44 -10.66
CA ARG A 63 22.03 9.39 -12.09
C ARG A 63 20.52 9.36 -12.26
N THR A 64 19.82 8.54 -11.48
CA THR A 64 18.36 8.48 -11.48
C THR A 64 17.78 9.82 -11.05
N PHE A 65 18.30 10.43 -9.98
CA PHE A 65 17.92 11.75 -9.52
C PHE A 65 18.03 12.79 -10.64
N SER A 66 19.19 12.86 -11.31
CA SER A 66 19.42 13.81 -12.40
C SER A 66 18.42 13.63 -13.55
N LYS A 67 18.11 12.38 -13.92
CA LYS A 67 17.13 12.07 -14.97
C LYS A 67 15.71 12.44 -14.54
N LEU A 68 15.30 12.09 -13.32
CA LEU A 68 13.98 12.40 -12.80
C LEU A 68 13.79 13.90 -12.64
N ARG A 69 14.77 14.62 -12.11
CA ARG A 69 14.73 16.08 -11.98
C ARG A 69 14.58 16.79 -13.33
N ALA A 70 15.25 16.28 -14.37
CA ALA A 70 15.10 16.82 -15.72
C ALA A 70 13.72 16.53 -16.33
N ALA A 71 13.15 15.37 -16.04
CA ALA A 71 11.85 14.95 -16.56
C ALA A 71 10.64 15.55 -15.81
N PHE A 72 10.82 15.85 -14.52
CA PHE A 72 9.77 16.34 -13.61
C PHE A 72 10.21 17.66 -12.97
N PRO A 73 10.11 18.79 -13.69
CA PRO A 73 10.47 20.09 -13.14
C PRO A 73 9.49 20.53 -12.04
N PRO A 74 9.93 21.39 -11.08
CA PRO A 74 9.07 21.94 -10.05
C PRO A 74 7.82 22.67 -10.57
N PRO A 75 6.72 22.70 -9.78
CA PRO A 75 6.58 22.13 -8.44
C PRO A 75 6.20 20.64 -8.46
N LEU A 76 6.82 19.83 -7.60
CA LEU A 76 6.46 18.41 -7.42
C LEU A 76 5.29 18.23 -6.43
N LEU A 77 5.08 19.21 -5.55
CA LEU A 77 3.96 19.24 -4.63
C LEU A 77 2.77 19.97 -5.25
N ASP A 78 2.15 19.33 -6.24
CA ASP A 78 0.94 19.81 -6.91
C ASP A 78 -0.34 19.17 -6.35
N GLU A 79 -1.48 19.57 -6.90
CA GLU A 79 -2.79 19.06 -6.48
C GLU A 79 -2.82 17.53 -6.54
N ASN A 80 -3.13 16.89 -5.41
CA ASN A 80 -3.18 15.43 -5.25
C ASN A 80 -1.86 14.71 -5.55
N LEU A 81 -0.73 15.44 -5.51
CA LEU A 81 0.59 14.90 -5.81
C LEU A 81 0.66 14.27 -7.21
N LYS A 82 -0.10 14.79 -8.18
CA LYS A 82 -0.19 14.26 -9.54
C LYS A 82 1.17 14.15 -10.23
N THR A 83 2.05 15.13 -10.06
CA THR A 83 3.41 15.08 -10.62
C THR A 83 4.19 13.92 -10.00
N LEU A 84 4.07 13.71 -8.69
CA LEU A 84 4.71 12.61 -8.00
C LEU A 84 4.13 11.23 -8.37
N GLN A 85 2.82 11.14 -8.61
CA GLN A 85 2.16 9.94 -9.16
C GLN A 85 2.69 9.61 -10.57
N THR A 86 2.86 10.64 -11.40
CA THR A 86 3.41 10.49 -12.76
C THR A 86 4.87 10.05 -12.70
N LEU A 87 5.67 10.60 -11.78
CA LEU A 87 7.03 10.16 -11.51
C LEU A 87 7.09 8.69 -11.11
N ALA A 88 6.24 8.28 -10.16
CA ALA A 88 6.17 6.90 -9.67
C ALA A 88 5.80 5.90 -10.77
N SER A 89 5.08 6.35 -11.79
CA SER A 89 4.66 5.54 -12.95
C SER A 89 5.61 5.65 -14.15
N SER A 90 6.72 6.37 -14.03
CA SER A 90 7.62 6.63 -15.16
C SER A 90 8.58 5.47 -15.41
N ASP A 91 8.90 5.22 -16.68
CA ASP A 91 9.88 4.18 -17.08
C ASP A 91 11.23 4.38 -16.39
N ILE A 92 11.66 5.64 -16.22
CA ILE A 92 12.92 5.99 -15.55
C ILE A 92 12.93 5.45 -14.11
N TYR A 93 11.82 5.63 -13.39
CA TYR A 93 11.72 5.23 -12.01
C TYR A 93 11.50 3.71 -11.87
N LEU A 94 10.64 3.12 -12.70
CA LEU A 94 10.41 1.66 -12.68
C LEU A 94 11.68 0.88 -13.06
N GLU A 95 12.47 1.38 -14.01
CA GLU A 95 13.78 0.82 -14.33
C GLU A 95 14.74 0.90 -13.13
N PHE A 96 14.79 2.05 -12.45
CA PHE A 96 15.58 2.22 -11.23
C PHE A 96 15.18 1.21 -10.15
N LEU A 97 13.88 1.10 -9.85
CA LEU A 97 13.34 0.17 -8.86
C LEU A 97 13.75 -1.28 -9.17
N SER A 98 13.71 -1.65 -10.44
CA SER A 98 14.03 -3.01 -10.90
C SER A 98 15.52 -3.34 -10.75
N ARG A 99 16.39 -2.34 -10.95
CA ARG A 99 17.83 -2.47 -10.72
C ARG A 99 18.15 -2.66 -9.23
N ILE A 100 17.54 -1.88 -8.34
CA ILE A 100 17.79 -1.99 -6.89
C ILE A 100 17.19 -3.26 -6.27
N SER A 101 16.06 -3.75 -6.81
CA SER A 101 15.43 -5.01 -6.39
C SER A 101 16.02 -6.24 -7.07
N LYS A 102 16.98 -6.06 -8.00
CA LYS A 102 17.65 -7.12 -8.77
C LYS A 102 16.68 -7.96 -9.61
N GLN A 103 15.61 -7.35 -10.10
CA GLN A 103 14.67 -8.01 -11.00
C GLN A 103 15.26 -8.14 -12.41
N VAL A 104 14.96 -9.26 -13.07
CA VAL A 104 15.42 -9.55 -14.44
C VAL A 104 14.74 -8.65 -15.47
N LYS A 105 13.49 -8.26 -15.20
CA LYS A 105 12.69 -7.38 -16.04
C LYS A 105 12.23 -6.15 -15.25
N PRO A 106 12.06 -5.01 -15.92
CA PRO A 106 11.44 -3.85 -15.29
C PRO A 106 10.03 -4.16 -14.78
N PHE A 107 9.69 -3.64 -13.60
CA PHE A 107 8.31 -3.56 -13.13
C PHE A 107 7.44 -2.82 -14.15
N GLN A 108 6.22 -3.29 -14.36
CA GLN A 108 5.23 -2.64 -15.21
C GLN A 108 4.51 -1.51 -14.47
N THR A 109 4.36 -1.62 -13.15
CA THR A 109 3.73 -0.60 -12.32
C THR A 109 4.45 -0.44 -10.99
N PHE A 110 4.22 0.70 -10.33
CA PHE A 110 4.75 0.93 -8.99
C PHE A 110 4.09 0.01 -7.96
N ASP A 111 2.81 -0.29 -8.12
CA ASP A 111 2.09 -1.25 -7.26
C ASP A 111 2.72 -2.65 -7.33
N GLU A 112 3.14 -3.09 -8.53
CA GLU A 112 3.84 -4.37 -8.69
C GLU A 112 5.14 -4.41 -7.86
N PHE A 113 5.89 -3.31 -7.83
CA PHE A 113 7.06 -3.19 -6.95
C PHE A 113 6.66 -3.29 -5.47
N LEU A 114 5.61 -2.58 -5.05
CA LEU A 114 5.19 -2.58 -3.65
C LEU A 114 4.76 -3.98 -3.18
N ASP A 115 4.13 -4.75 -4.06
CA ASP A 115 3.60 -6.08 -3.79
C ASP A 115 4.67 -7.19 -3.80
N THR A 116 5.65 -7.10 -4.70
CA THR A 116 6.68 -8.15 -4.88
C THR A 116 7.99 -7.84 -4.14
N THR A 117 8.10 -6.61 -3.64
CA THR A 117 9.24 -5.94 -2.98
C THR A 117 9.49 -6.07 -1.47
N PRO A 118 8.96 -7.03 -0.66
CA PRO A 118 8.67 -6.80 0.78
C PRO A 118 9.86 -6.23 1.56
N PRO A 119 9.64 -5.34 2.55
CA PRO A 119 10.74 -4.75 3.32
C PRO A 119 11.55 -5.84 4.05
N ASP A 120 12.65 -5.46 4.70
CA ASP A 120 13.41 -6.33 5.62
C ASP A 120 12.49 -6.83 6.76
N ALA A 121 11.83 -7.95 6.48
CA ALA A 121 10.79 -8.53 7.31
C ALA A 121 11.40 -9.21 8.53
N GLU A 122 12.61 -9.74 8.40
CA GLU A 122 13.33 -10.46 9.45
C GLU A 122 13.51 -9.59 10.69
N LYS A 123 13.85 -8.31 10.50
CA LYS A 123 14.09 -7.40 11.62
C LYS A 123 12.83 -6.84 12.26
N LYS A 124 11.76 -6.66 11.49
CA LYS A 124 10.61 -5.83 11.90
C LYS A 124 9.31 -6.60 12.09
N ILE A 125 9.02 -7.56 11.22
CA ILE A 125 7.71 -8.25 11.18
C ILE A 125 7.79 -9.60 11.89
N HIS A 126 8.85 -10.38 11.64
CA HIS A 126 9.07 -11.68 12.28
C HIS A 126 9.00 -11.63 13.82
N PRO A 127 9.58 -10.63 14.51
CA PRO A 127 9.48 -10.56 15.97
C PRO A 127 8.04 -10.45 16.49
N ILE A 128 7.17 -9.73 15.77
CA ILE A 128 5.75 -9.57 16.16
C ILE A 128 5.05 -10.92 16.11
N PHE A 129 5.18 -11.65 15.00
CA PHE A 129 4.58 -12.98 14.88
C PHE A 129 5.18 -13.97 15.88
N LYS A 130 6.51 -14.01 16.04
CA LYS A 130 7.16 -14.93 16.98
C LYS A 130 6.72 -14.68 18.43
N GLN A 131 6.54 -13.42 18.84
CA GLN A 131 6.14 -13.09 20.20
C GLN A 131 4.64 -13.28 20.45
N ARG A 132 3.80 -12.97 19.45
CA ARG A 132 2.33 -12.92 19.63
C ARG A 132 1.62 -14.17 19.13
N LEU A 133 2.17 -14.84 18.13
CA LEU A 133 1.65 -16.05 17.51
C LEU A 133 2.77 -17.11 17.38
N PRO A 134 3.42 -17.52 18.50
CA PRO A 134 4.58 -18.42 18.47
C PRO A 134 4.28 -19.81 17.89
N HIS A 135 3.02 -20.20 17.82
CA HIS A 135 2.56 -21.47 17.27
C HIS A 135 2.43 -21.46 15.74
N LEU A 136 2.48 -20.28 15.11
CA LEU A 136 2.38 -20.17 13.66
C LEU A 136 3.76 -20.22 13.00
N ILE A 137 3.86 -21.09 12.01
CA ILE A 137 4.96 -21.04 11.04
C ILE A 137 4.59 -19.96 10.03
N ILE A 138 5.38 -18.89 10.02
CA ILE A 138 5.22 -17.73 9.14
C ILE A 138 6.01 -17.98 7.87
N ASN A 139 5.36 -17.79 6.72
CA ASN A 139 6.00 -17.82 5.42
C ASN A 139 6.03 -16.42 4.77
N ASP A 140 6.63 -16.31 3.59
CA ASP A 140 6.78 -15.04 2.88
C ASP A 140 5.42 -14.40 2.53
N GLN A 141 4.39 -15.21 2.27
CA GLN A 141 3.04 -14.71 2.01
C GLN A 141 2.41 -14.08 3.27
N ASP A 142 2.63 -14.66 4.45
CA ASP A 142 2.17 -14.10 5.72
C ASP A 142 2.81 -12.71 5.97
N ILE A 143 4.09 -12.57 5.65
CA ILE A 143 4.83 -11.31 5.74
C ILE A 143 4.32 -10.27 4.74
N ALA A 144 4.15 -10.68 3.48
CA ALA A 144 3.65 -9.81 2.43
C ALA A 144 2.25 -9.27 2.77
N SER A 145 1.34 -10.15 3.20
CA SER A 145 0.00 -9.74 3.62
C SER A 145 -0.01 -8.87 4.88
N PHE A 146 0.89 -9.11 5.85
CA PHE A 146 1.02 -8.24 7.02
C PHE A 146 1.44 -6.84 6.59
N TYR A 147 2.42 -6.77 5.69
CA TYR A 147 2.96 -5.52 5.22
C TYR A 147 1.96 -4.74 4.37
N GLU A 148 1.26 -5.40 3.44
CA GLU A 148 0.19 -4.80 2.64
C GLU A 148 -0.86 -4.14 3.55
N LEU A 149 -1.35 -4.89 4.56
CA LEU A 149 -2.31 -4.35 5.53
C LEU A 149 -1.71 -3.19 6.33
N ALA A 150 -0.45 -3.29 6.75
CA ALA A 150 0.22 -2.21 7.48
C ALA A 150 0.42 -0.95 6.63
N THR A 151 0.68 -1.07 5.33
CA THR A 151 0.78 0.06 4.40
C THR A 151 -0.57 0.76 4.24
N ILE A 152 -1.65 -0.02 4.07
CA ILE A 152 -3.01 0.53 3.98
C ILE A 152 -3.36 1.27 5.28
N GLU A 153 -3.12 0.65 6.44
CA GLU A 153 -3.42 1.24 7.75
C GLU A 153 -2.53 2.46 8.03
N GLN A 154 -1.28 2.49 7.54
CA GLN A 154 -0.46 3.70 7.60
C GLN A 154 -1.11 4.85 6.83
N SER A 155 -1.54 4.64 5.59
CA SER A 155 -2.26 5.65 4.80
C SER A 155 -3.55 6.11 5.50
N MET A 156 -4.27 5.20 6.16
CA MET A 156 -5.45 5.56 6.95
C MET A 156 -5.12 6.42 8.17
N VAL A 157 -4.03 6.12 8.86
CA VAL A 157 -3.55 6.93 9.99
C VAL A 157 -3.19 8.35 9.54
N ILE A 158 -2.57 8.52 8.36
CA ILE A 158 -2.31 9.86 7.78
C ILE A 158 -3.63 10.63 7.65
N LEU A 159 -4.64 10.02 7.04
CA LEU A 159 -5.95 10.64 6.81
C LEU A 159 -6.68 10.98 8.11
N ILE A 160 -6.58 10.13 9.12
CA ILE A 160 -7.16 10.37 10.46
C ILE A 160 -6.52 11.61 11.10
N HIS A 161 -5.19 11.75 11.04
CA HIS A 161 -4.49 12.93 11.56
C HIS A 161 -4.91 14.21 10.82
N LEU A 162 -5.17 14.10 9.52
CA LEU A 162 -5.69 15.19 8.70
C LEU A 162 -7.18 15.47 8.89
N ARG A 163 -7.86 14.73 9.79
CA ARG A 163 -9.29 14.85 10.08
C ARG A 163 -10.18 14.57 8.85
N VAL A 164 -9.71 13.71 7.95
CA VAL A 164 -10.51 13.19 6.85
C VAL A 164 -11.44 12.11 7.42
N HIS A 165 -12.69 12.48 7.67
CA HIS A 165 -13.64 11.62 8.39
C HIS A 165 -14.20 10.46 7.54
N SER A 166 -14.24 10.63 6.23
CA SER A 166 -14.70 9.60 5.29
C SER A 166 -13.51 8.78 4.81
N ARG A 167 -13.54 7.47 5.08
CA ARG A 167 -12.56 6.53 4.54
C ARG A 167 -12.67 6.53 2.99
N PRO A 168 -11.59 6.80 2.24
CA PRO A 168 -11.63 6.78 0.78
C PRO A 168 -12.03 5.40 0.23
N PRO A 169 -12.87 5.31 -0.82
CA PRO A 169 -13.31 4.04 -1.38
C PRO A 169 -12.15 3.11 -1.77
N HIS A 170 -11.08 3.64 -2.39
CA HIS A 170 -9.95 2.83 -2.82
C HIS A 170 -9.21 2.17 -1.66
N LEU A 171 -9.10 2.83 -0.51
CA LEU A 171 -8.49 2.25 0.69
C LEU A 171 -9.39 1.21 1.35
N ILE A 172 -10.72 1.41 1.34
CA ILE A 172 -11.67 0.39 1.82
C ILE A 172 -11.59 -0.87 0.94
N GLU A 173 -11.55 -0.69 -0.38
CA GLU A 173 -11.43 -1.80 -1.33
C GLU A 173 -10.08 -2.51 -1.19
N ALA A 174 -8.98 -1.76 -1.07
CA ALA A 174 -7.65 -2.31 -0.81
C ALA A 174 -7.62 -3.08 0.50
N GLU A 175 -8.14 -2.53 1.59
CA GLU A 175 -8.23 -3.22 2.89
C GLU A 175 -9.07 -4.49 2.79
N THR A 176 -10.19 -4.45 2.07
CA THR A 176 -11.06 -5.60 1.86
C THR A 176 -10.35 -6.70 1.07
N ARG A 177 -9.63 -6.34 -0.01
CA ARG A 177 -8.82 -7.28 -0.79
C ARG A 177 -7.69 -7.86 0.05
N ALA A 178 -6.92 -7.02 0.74
CA ALA A 178 -5.83 -7.45 1.61
C ALA A 178 -6.34 -8.41 2.69
N ARG A 179 -7.47 -8.12 3.35
CA ARG A 179 -8.07 -9.02 4.36
C ARG A 179 -8.60 -10.32 3.76
N LYS A 180 -9.14 -10.30 2.54
CA LYS A 180 -9.63 -11.50 1.84
C LYS A 180 -8.49 -12.41 1.40
N ASN A 181 -7.41 -11.83 0.90
CA ASN A 181 -6.24 -12.53 0.37
C ASN A 181 -5.26 -12.92 1.47
N ALA A 182 -5.23 -12.15 2.56
CA ALA A 182 -4.42 -12.48 3.71
C ALA A 182 -4.85 -13.85 4.26
N PRO A 183 -3.89 -14.66 4.73
CA PRO A 183 -4.17 -15.83 5.54
C PRO A 183 -4.64 -15.40 6.95
N PHE A 184 -5.55 -14.42 7.04
CA PHE A 184 -6.07 -13.85 8.28
C PHE A 184 -6.71 -14.90 9.17
N PHE A 185 -7.36 -15.91 8.57
CA PHE A 185 -7.90 -17.06 9.28
C PHE A 185 -6.81 -18.03 9.79
N ARG A 186 -5.59 -18.03 9.23
CA ARG A 186 -4.43 -18.72 9.84
C ARG A 186 -3.87 -17.93 11.00
N TRP A 187 -3.84 -16.60 10.92
CA TRP A 187 -3.38 -15.76 12.04
C TRP A 187 -4.34 -15.80 13.22
N PHE A 188 -5.64 -15.98 12.92
CA PHE A 188 -6.73 -16.02 13.89
C PHE A 188 -7.77 -17.10 13.52
N PRO A 189 -7.49 -18.39 13.71
CA PRO A 189 -8.48 -19.43 13.50
C PRO A 189 -9.73 -19.15 14.34
N PRO A 190 -10.94 -19.31 13.75
CA PRO A 190 -12.16 -19.02 14.46
C PRO A 190 -12.34 -20.03 15.60
N LYS A 191 -12.40 -19.51 16.83
CA LYS A 191 -12.72 -20.15 18.14
C LYS A 191 -11.54 -20.58 19.02
N GLU A 192 -10.30 -20.70 18.52
CA GLU A 192 -9.22 -21.33 19.29
C GLU A 192 -8.13 -20.38 19.81
N ILE A 193 -7.98 -19.17 19.24
CA ILE A 193 -7.10 -18.16 19.82
C ILE A 193 -7.85 -17.41 20.92
N GLU A 194 -7.34 -17.54 22.15
CA GLU A 194 -7.83 -16.83 23.32
C GLU A 194 -7.95 -15.32 22.99
N PRO A 195 -9.09 -14.66 23.27
CA PRO A 195 -9.33 -13.27 22.88
C PRO A 195 -8.20 -12.28 23.20
N HIS A 196 -7.45 -12.55 24.27
CA HIS A 196 -6.31 -11.74 24.68
C HIS A 196 -5.10 -11.84 23.74
N ILE A 197 -4.85 -13.00 23.09
CA ILE A 197 -3.77 -13.16 22.11
C ILE A 197 -4.09 -12.34 20.86
N ARG A 198 -5.35 -12.39 20.39
CA ARG A 198 -5.82 -11.55 19.28
C ARG A 198 -5.67 -10.07 19.60
N GLN A 199 -6.08 -9.65 20.79
CA GLN A 199 -5.93 -8.28 21.24
C GLN A 199 -4.45 -7.87 21.32
N ALA A 200 -3.58 -8.74 21.83
CA ALA A 200 -2.14 -8.48 21.96
C ALA A 200 -1.46 -8.36 20.59
N PHE A 201 -1.80 -9.23 19.63
CA PHE A 201 -1.32 -9.11 18.25
C PHE A 201 -1.81 -7.80 17.63
N TRP A 202 -3.10 -7.50 17.72
CA TRP A 202 -3.66 -6.28 17.14
C TRP A 202 -3.02 -5.03 17.75
N LYS A 203 -2.79 -5.03 19.06
CA LYS A 203 -2.05 -3.95 19.74
C LYS A 203 -0.63 -3.81 19.15
N ALA A 204 0.09 -4.92 18.98
CA ALA A 204 1.44 -4.89 18.40
C ALA A 204 1.44 -4.42 16.94
N PHE A 205 0.44 -4.82 16.15
CA PHE A 205 0.25 -4.36 14.77
C PHE A 205 -0.03 -2.85 14.72
N VAL A 206 -0.93 -2.35 15.57
CA VAL A 206 -1.22 -0.90 15.65
C VAL A 206 0.02 -0.11 16.07
N THR A 207 0.76 -0.59 17.09
CA THR A 207 2.03 0.04 17.48
C THR A 207 3.01 0.07 16.31
N PHE A 208 3.17 -1.05 15.58
CA PHE A 208 4.02 -1.09 14.38
C PHE A 208 3.62 -0.04 13.34
N VAL A 209 2.33 0.11 13.05
CA VAL A 209 1.81 1.10 12.09
C VAL A 209 2.06 2.54 12.56
N VAL A 210 1.87 2.83 13.84
CA VAL A 210 2.12 4.16 14.41
C VAL A 210 3.62 4.48 14.37
N ASP A 211 4.47 3.60 14.87
CA ASP A 211 5.93 3.77 14.86
C ASP A 211 6.46 3.93 13.43
N ALA A 212 5.93 3.16 12.48
CA ALA A 212 6.30 3.27 11.06
C ALA A 212 5.94 4.65 10.49
N ASN A 213 4.76 5.20 10.82
CA ASN A 213 4.36 6.55 10.41
C ASN A 213 5.25 7.64 11.04
N GLU A 214 5.65 7.49 12.30
CA GLU A 214 6.56 8.43 12.96
C GLU A 214 7.94 8.44 12.30
N ILE A 215 8.50 7.26 12.08
CA ILE A 215 9.77 7.10 11.37
C ILE A 215 9.67 7.67 9.96
N ALA A 216 8.57 7.39 9.25
CA ALA A 216 8.36 7.90 7.91
C ALA A 216 8.29 9.43 7.87
N ARG A 217 7.50 10.06 8.76
CA ARG A 217 7.44 11.52 8.87
C ARG A 217 8.81 12.12 9.13
N LYS A 218 9.55 11.58 10.09
CA LYS A 218 10.89 12.07 10.41
C LYS A 218 11.83 11.98 9.21
N LYS A 219 11.87 10.83 8.53
CA LYS A 219 12.68 10.67 7.31
C LYS A 219 12.29 11.69 6.24
N ILE A 220 10.99 11.88 6.00
CA ILE A 220 10.52 12.87 5.02
C ILE A 220 10.98 14.26 5.43
N GLN A 221 10.80 14.67 6.70
CA GLN A 221 11.26 15.96 7.20
C GLN A 221 12.77 16.14 7.00
N ASP A 222 13.56 15.15 7.40
CA ASP A 222 15.02 15.17 7.27
C ASP A 222 15.44 15.33 5.78
N THR A 223 14.85 14.53 4.88
CA THR A 223 15.12 14.59 3.43
C THR A 223 14.71 15.93 2.81
N LEU A 224 13.52 16.47 3.17
CA LEU A 224 13.07 17.76 2.65
C LEU A 224 13.88 18.93 3.22
N HIS A 225 14.38 18.81 4.46
CA HIS A 225 15.27 19.80 5.06
C HIS A 225 16.64 19.82 4.36
N GLU A 226 17.20 18.64 4.08
CA GLU A 226 18.52 18.50 3.45
C GLU A 226 18.54 18.98 2.00
N HIS A 227 17.52 18.63 1.22
CA HIS A 227 17.52 18.84 -0.23
C HIS A 227 16.54 19.94 -0.70
N GLY A 228 15.72 20.48 0.18
CA GLY A 228 14.60 21.34 -0.18
C GLY A 228 13.37 20.53 -0.62
N GLN A 229 12.23 21.21 -0.80
CA GLN A 229 10.94 20.54 -0.97
C GLN A 229 10.86 19.70 -2.26
N ASP A 230 11.17 20.28 -3.41
CA ASP A 230 11.03 19.61 -4.71
C ASP A 230 12.07 18.52 -4.93
N ASP A 231 13.35 18.85 -4.77
CA ASP A 231 14.45 17.89 -4.89
C ASP A 231 14.35 16.78 -3.82
N GLY A 232 13.92 17.14 -2.60
CA GLY A 232 13.71 16.20 -1.51
C GLY A 232 12.61 15.16 -1.80
N LEU A 233 11.56 15.51 -2.55
CA LEU A 233 10.54 14.53 -2.96
C LEU A 233 11.09 13.51 -3.97
N ILE A 234 12.01 13.91 -4.85
CA ILE A 234 12.70 12.98 -5.77
C ILE A 234 13.64 12.07 -4.97
N TRP A 235 14.42 12.64 -4.05
CA TRP A 235 15.31 11.84 -3.18
C TRP A 235 14.53 10.86 -2.31
N LEU A 236 13.39 11.27 -1.77
CA LEU A 236 12.49 10.39 -1.03
C LEU A 236 12.01 9.22 -1.89
N ALA A 237 11.63 9.48 -3.15
CA ALA A 237 11.23 8.43 -4.08
C ALA A 237 12.36 7.41 -4.32
N ILE A 238 13.60 7.88 -4.44
CA ILE A 238 14.78 7.04 -4.70
C ILE A 238 15.16 6.22 -3.46
N GLN A 239 15.25 6.85 -2.30
CA GLN A 239 15.79 6.25 -1.07
C GLN A 239 14.72 5.46 -0.29
N GLU A 240 13.47 5.91 -0.34
CA GLU A 240 12.37 5.37 0.46
C GLU A 240 11.12 5.11 -0.39
N PRO A 241 11.21 4.28 -1.45
CA PRO A 241 10.10 4.05 -2.37
C PRO A 241 8.83 3.51 -1.67
N ARG A 242 8.98 2.80 -0.56
CA ARG A 242 7.83 2.31 0.20
C ARG A 242 7.10 3.42 0.97
N ILE A 243 7.83 4.43 1.46
CA ILE A 243 7.23 5.62 2.08
C ILE A 243 6.48 6.41 1.00
N LEU A 244 7.05 6.52 -0.20
CA LEU A 244 6.36 7.10 -1.34
C LEU A 244 5.03 6.39 -1.62
N GLY A 245 4.99 5.06 -1.61
CA GLY A 245 3.74 4.30 -1.76
C GLY A 245 2.68 4.63 -0.71
N VAL A 246 3.06 4.76 0.57
CA VAL A 246 2.14 5.16 1.65
C VAL A 246 1.56 6.56 1.40
N ILE A 247 2.42 7.51 0.98
CA ILE A 247 2.02 8.89 0.66
C ILE A 247 1.04 8.88 -0.52
N LEU A 248 1.41 8.27 -1.63
CA LEU A 248 0.56 8.25 -2.83
C LEU A 248 -0.80 7.59 -2.54
N ASN A 249 -0.84 6.53 -1.74
CA ASN A 249 -2.10 5.89 -1.34
C ASN A 249 -2.99 6.80 -0.46
N ALA A 250 -2.39 7.56 0.46
CA ALA A 250 -3.14 8.49 1.31
C ALA A 250 -3.67 9.70 0.53
N PHE A 251 -2.84 10.27 -0.35
CA PHE A 251 -3.12 11.49 -1.09
C PHE A 251 -3.69 11.26 -2.50
N MET A 252 -4.13 10.03 -2.81
CA MET A 252 -4.89 9.71 -4.02
C MET A 252 -6.30 10.34 -4.00
N ALA A 253 -6.85 10.56 -2.80
CA ALA A 253 -8.06 11.34 -2.62
C ALA A 253 -7.77 12.83 -2.84
N PRO A 254 -8.75 13.63 -3.33
CA PRO A 254 -8.53 15.05 -3.57
C PRO A 254 -8.23 15.79 -2.27
N LEU A 255 -6.94 16.02 -2.00
CA LEU A 255 -6.43 16.68 -0.80
C LEU A 255 -5.52 17.83 -1.21
N PRO A 256 -5.63 19.00 -0.55
CA PRO A 256 -4.74 20.11 -0.82
C PRO A 256 -3.27 19.73 -0.57
N PRO A 257 -2.31 20.24 -1.36
CA PRO A 257 -0.87 20.09 -1.09
C PRO A 257 -0.46 20.49 0.33
N ALA A 258 -1.14 21.50 0.90
CA ALA A 258 -0.90 21.96 2.26
C ALA A 258 -1.20 20.88 3.32
N ASP A 259 -2.04 19.90 3.02
CA ASP A 259 -2.35 18.81 3.94
C ASP A 259 -1.17 17.84 4.07
N PHE A 260 -0.42 17.62 2.99
CA PHE A 260 0.84 16.87 3.05
C PHE A 260 1.84 17.58 3.97
N LEU A 261 2.04 18.89 3.77
CA LEU A 261 2.93 19.70 4.62
C LEU A 261 2.46 19.74 6.07
N ARG A 262 1.15 19.84 6.31
CA ARG A 262 0.58 19.80 7.66
C ARG A 262 0.85 18.45 8.33
N TRP A 263 0.66 17.34 7.62
CA TRP A 263 0.90 16.01 8.18
C TRP A 263 2.36 15.81 8.57
N ILE A 264 3.31 16.18 7.70
CA ILE A 264 4.73 16.04 8.03
C ILE A 264 5.15 17.01 9.15
N ALA A 265 4.51 18.16 9.31
CA ALA A 265 4.83 19.14 10.35
C ALA A 265 4.20 18.86 11.72
N LEU A 266 3.43 17.77 11.87
CA LEU A 266 2.87 17.39 13.18
C LEU A 266 4.00 17.03 14.15
N GLU A 267 4.12 17.78 15.23
CA GLU A 267 4.92 17.39 16.40
C GLU A 267 4.12 16.37 17.23
N ASN A 268 4.82 15.37 17.78
CA ASN A 268 4.24 14.36 18.68
C ASN A 268 4.14 14.87 20.11
#